data_AF-A0A183D8J3-F1
#
_entry.id   AF-A0A183D8J3-F1
#
_cell.length_a   1.000
_cell.length_b   1.000
_cell.length_c   1.000
_cell.angle_alpha   90.00
_cell.angle_beta   90.00
_cell.angle_gamma   90.00
#
_symmetry.space_group_name_H-M   'P 1'
#
loop_
_entity.id
_entity.type
_entity.pdbx_description
1 polymer ?
#
loop_
_entity_poly.entity_id
_entity_poly.type
_entity_poly.pdbx_seq_one_letter_code
_entity_poly.pdbx_strand_id
1 'polypeptide(L)'
;MLCGLAIYNSVLVDFPFPLALYKLILKVPVELEDLTELSPTEGRSLQSLLDYEEDDVEEVFGLSFVISLSLLDHRKDVELKENGAEIPVNQRNKHEFVQV
;
A
#
# COMPACT_ATOMS: atom_id res chain seq x y z
N MET A 1 -18.56 -12.14 -11.32
CA MET A 1 -19.20 -13.41 -11.75
C MET A 1 -18.44 -14.10 -12.88
N LEU A 2 -17.90 -13.36 -13.87
CA LEU A 2 -17.19 -13.94 -15.03
C LEU A 2 -15.94 -14.76 -14.67
N CYS A 3 -15.08 -14.27 -13.77
CA CYS A 3 -13.83 -14.97 -13.41
C CYS A 3 -14.08 -16.33 -12.74
N GLY A 4 -15.07 -16.40 -11.83
CA GLY A 4 -15.47 -17.66 -11.20
C GLY A 4 -16.07 -18.66 -12.19
N LEU A 5 -16.85 -18.18 -13.16
CA LEU A 5 -17.42 -19.04 -14.21
C LEU A 5 -16.34 -19.56 -15.18
N ALA A 6 -15.34 -18.74 -15.52
CA ALA A 6 -14.24 -19.14 -16.40
C ALA A 6 -13.37 -20.23 -15.75
N ILE A 7 -13.02 -20.05 -14.46
CA ILE A 7 -12.30 -21.07 -13.68
C ILE A 7 -13.12 -22.36 -13.58
N TYR A 8 -14.42 -22.26 -13.26
CA TYR A 8 -15.31 -23.41 -13.13
C TYR A 8 -15.43 -24.22 -14.42
N ASN A 9 -15.52 -23.55 -15.58
CA ASN A 9 -15.63 -24.21 -16.88
C ASN A 9 -14.27 -24.60 -17.48
N SER A 10 -13.16 -24.49 -16.72
CA SER A 10 -11.80 -24.74 -17.22
C SER A 10 -11.45 -23.93 -18.48
N VAL A 11 -12.02 -22.74 -18.61
CA VAL A 11 -11.74 -21.81 -19.71
C VAL A 11 -10.53 -20.97 -19.29
N LEU A 12 -9.44 -21.13 -20.02
CA LEU A 12 -8.24 -20.32 -19.83
C LEU A 12 -8.51 -18.91 -20.36
N VAL A 13 -8.63 -17.95 -19.45
CA VAL A 13 -8.80 -16.53 -19.77
C VAL A 13 -7.52 -15.82 -19.40
N ASP A 14 -6.92 -15.14 -20.37
CA ASP A 14 -5.76 -14.30 -20.15
C ASP A 14 -6.21 -13.03 -19.42
N PHE A 15 -5.95 -13.01 -18.11
CA PHE A 15 -6.17 -11.83 -17.30
C PHE A 15 -4.80 -11.21 -17.01
N PRO A 16 -4.47 -10.05 -17.59
CA PRO A 16 -3.21 -9.35 -17.32
C PRO A 16 -3.32 -8.59 -15.99
N PHE A 17 -3.79 -9.26 -14.93
CA PHE A 17 -3.83 -8.64 -13.61
C PHE A 17 -2.43 -8.59 -13.00
N PRO A 18 -2.14 -7.57 -12.19
CA PRO A 18 -0.89 -7.49 -11.45
C PRO A 18 -0.72 -8.68 -10.49
N LEU A 19 0.53 -9.08 -10.24
CA LEU A 19 0.85 -10.23 -9.38
C LEU A 19 0.24 -10.09 -7.97
N ALA A 20 0.23 -8.86 -7.45
CA ALA A 20 -0.37 -8.49 -6.17
C ALA A 20 -1.82 -9.00 -6.03
N LEU A 21 -2.62 -8.95 -7.09
CA LEU A 21 -4.01 -9.41 -7.04
C LEU A 21 -4.10 -10.92 -6.85
N TYR A 22 -3.21 -11.69 -7.48
CA TYR A 22 -3.15 -13.14 -7.30
C TYR A 22 -2.70 -13.50 -5.88
N LYS A 23 -1.72 -12.78 -5.32
CA LYS A 23 -1.31 -12.96 -3.92
C LYS A 23 -2.47 -12.74 -2.96
N LEU A 24 -3.25 -11.67 -3.15
CA LEU A 24 -4.46 -11.39 -2.35
C LEU A 24 -5.50 -12.52 -2.43
N ILE A 25 -5.79 -13.03 -3.63
CA ILE A 25 -6.74 -14.14 -3.83
C ILE A 25 -6.27 -15.41 -3.10
N LEU A 26 -4.97 -15.68 -3.14
CA LEU A 26 -4.35 -16.86 -2.52
C LEU A 26 -4.06 -16.67 -1.01
N LYS A 27 -4.37 -15.50 -0.45
CA LYS A 27 -4.02 -15.11 0.94
C LYS A 27 -2.52 -15.18 1.22
N VAL A 28 -1.70 -14.93 0.20
CA VAL A 28 -0.26 -14.74 0.34
C VAL A 28 -0.03 -13.29 0.82
N PRO A 29 0.84 -13.04 1.81
CA PRO A 29 1.19 -11.69 2.23
C PRO A 29 1.68 -10.85 1.04
N VAL A 30 1.25 -9.59 1.01
CA VAL A 30 1.73 -8.60 0.02
C VAL A 30 2.88 -7.81 0.63
N GLU A 31 3.84 -7.43 -0.21
CA GLU A 31 5.05 -6.70 0.16
C GLU A 31 5.11 -5.36 -0.58
N LEU A 32 6.07 -4.49 -0.23
CA LEU A 32 6.21 -3.17 -0.85
C LEU A 32 6.51 -3.28 -2.35
N GLU A 33 7.17 -4.34 -2.78
CA GLU A 33 7.44 -4.68 -4.17
C GLU A 33 6.14 -4.89 -4.96
N ASP A 34 5.12 -5.50 -4.34
CA ASP A 34 3.80 -5.69 -4.95
C ASP A 34 3.10 -4.35 -5.19
N LEU A 35 3.20 -3.43 -4.22
CA LEU A 35 2.71 -2.06 -4.38
C LEU A 35 3.52 -1.29 -5.44
N THR A 36 4.81 -1.55 -5.57
CA THR A 36 5.67 -0.92 -6.57
C THR A 36 5.29 -1.32 -7.99
N GLU A 37 4.87 -2.57 -8.21
CA GLU A 37 4.31 -3.02 -9.49
C GLU A 37 3.00 -2.31 -9.82
N LEU A 38 2.12 -2.14 -8.81
CA LEU A 38 0.83 -1.47 -8.96
C LEU A 38 0.96 0.04 -9.16
N SER A 39 1.84 0.67 -8.40
CA SER A 39 2.01 2.10 -8.31
C SER A 39 3.48 2.45 -8.03
N PRO A 40 4.30 2.60 -9.09
CA PRO A 40 5.75 2.81 -8.93
C PRO A 40 6.11 4.07 -8.15
N THR A 41 5.26 5.10 -8.18
CA THR A 41 5.51 6.38 -7.50
C THR A 41 5.42 6.22 -5.99
N GLU A 42 4.34 5.61 -5.51
CA GLU A 42 4.07 5.31 -4.11
C GLU A 42 5.09 4.32 -3.59
N GLY A 43 5.39 3.26 -4.35
CA GLY A 43 6.45 2.30 -4.02
C GLY A 43 7.80 2.98 -3.78
N ARG A 44 8.24 3.84 -4.72
CA ARG A 44 9.49 4.61 -4.55
C ARG A 44 9.43 5.59 -3.38
N SER A 45 8.29 6.23 -3.15
CA SER A 45 8.14 7.17 -2.03
C SER A 45 8.28 6.48 -0.68
N LEU A 46 7.64 5.32 -0.51
CA LEU A 46 7.73 4.53 0.72
C LEU A 46 9.13 3.91 0.88
N GLN A 47 9.74 3.45 -0.20
CA GLN A 47 11.13 3.00 -0.17
C GLN A 47 12.08 4.14 0.25
N SER A 48 11.87 5.35 -0.27
CA SER A 48 12.68 6.52 0.11
C SER A 48 12.52 6.87 1.58
N LEU A 49 11.33 6.69 2.16
CA LEU A 49 11.11 6.83 3.60
C LEU A 49 11.90 5.77 4.39
N LEU A 50 11.87 4.50 3.95
CA LEU A 50 12.62 3.42 4.59
C LEU A 50 14.13 3.64 4.53
N ASP A 51 14.63 4.09 3.39
CA ASP A 51 16.07 4.31 3.16
C ASP A 51 16.60 5.60 3.83
N TYR A 52 15.73 6.46 4.36
CA TYR A 52 16.14 7.72 4.96
C TYR A 52 16.76 7.53 6.35
N GLU A 53 18.05 7.84 6.52
CA GLU A 53 18.81 7.54 7.75
C GLU A 53 18.90 8.71 8.74
N GLU A 54 18.61 9.94 8.33
CA GLU A 54 18.73 11.12 9.19
C GLU A 54 17.59 11.19 10.23
N ASP A 55 17.84 11.86 11.36
CA ASP A 55 16.91 11.92 12.49
C ASP A 55 15.71 12.86 12.27
N ASP A 56 15.67 13.61 11.16
CA ASP A 56 14.67 14.63 10.82
C ASP A 56 13.53 14.13 9.91
N VAL A 57 13.25 12.81 9.90
CA VAL A 57 12.16 12.19 9.11
C VAL A 57 10.83 12.93 9.25
N GLU A 58 10.46 13.30 10.48
CA GLU A 58 9.18 13.96 10.75
C GLU A 58 9.07 15.30 10.02
N GLU A 59 10.15 16.07 9.97
CA GLU A 59 10.22 17.38 9.33
C GLU A 59 10.27 17.26 7.80
N VAL A 60 11.03 16.29 7.30
CA VAL A 60 11.25 16.09 5.86
C VAL A 60 10.05 15.48 5.16
N PHE A 61 9.38 14.50 5.79
CA PHE A 61 8.26 13.79 5.19
C PHE A 61 6.90 14.34 5.63
N GLY A 62 6.78 14.89 6.85
CA GLY A 62 5.53 15.47 7.35
C GLY A 62 4.36 14.48 7.39
N LEU A 63 4.64 13.19 7.60
CA LEU A 63 3.64 12.13 7.60
C LEU A 63 3.15 11.82 9.02
N SER A 64 1.88 11.45 9.13
CA SER A 64 1.29 10.77 10.29
C SER A 64 0.68 9.44 9.84
N PHE A 65 0.17 8.63 10.76
CA PHE A 65 -0.47 7.34 10.44
C PHE A 65 -1.87 7.53 9.82
N VAL A 66 -1.95 8.30 8.74
CA VAL A 66 -3.16 8.63 7.99
C VAL A 66 -2.86 8.53 6.49
N ILE A 67 -3.77 7.90 5.75
CA ILE A 67 -3.75 7.90 4.29
C ILE A 67 -4.94 8.68 3.74
N SER A 68 -4.73 9.38 2.62
CA SER A 68 -5.81 10.03 1.87
C SER A 68 -6.20 9.18 0.67
N LEU A 69 -7.42 8.65 0.70
CA LEU A 69 -8.01 7.92 -0.42
C LEU A 69 -8.82 8.89 -1.27
N SER A 70 -8.42 9.06 -2.53
CA SER A 70 -9.18 9.81 -3.53
C SER A 70 -10.05 8.82 -4.32
N LEU A 71 -11.34 8.78 -4.00
CA LEU A 71 -12.34 7.95 -4.69
C LEU A 71 -13.27 8.87 -5.47
N LEU A 72 -13.10 8.90 -6.79
CA LEU A 72 -13.83 9.82 -7.69
C LEU A 72 -13.63 11.28 -7.25
N ASP A 73 -14.70 12.00 -6.98
CA ASP A 73 -14.70 13.40 -6.55
C ASP A 73 -14.61 13.57 -5.02
N HIS A 74 -14.37 12.49 -4.28
CA HIS A 74 -14.32 12.50 -2.82
C HIS A 74 -12.94 12.10 -2.30
N ARG A 75 -12.37 12.97 -1.46
CA ARG A 75 -11.19 12.63 -0.65
C ARG A 75 -11.65 12.17 0.72
N LYS A 76 -11.16 11.02 1.16
CA LYS A 76 -11.39 10.48 2.50
C LYS A 76 -10.06 10.18 3.16
N ASP A 77 -9.85 10.77 4.33
CA ASP A 77 -8.72 10.44 5.18
C ASP A 77 -9.08 9.24 6.07
N VAL A 78 -8.15 8.30 6.19
CA VAL A 78 -8.30 7.08 6.95
C VAL A 78 -7.09 6.93 7.86
N GLU A 79 -7.33 6.87 9.16
CA GLU A 79 -6.27 6.55 10.12
C GLU A 79 -5.90 5.06 9.99
N LEU A 80 -4.60 4.80 9.90
CA LEU A 80 -4.02 3.46 9.77
C LEU A 80 -4.03 2.71 11.12
N LYS A 81 -4.13 3.43 12.23
CA LYS A 81 -4.23 2.90 13.59
C LYS A 81 -5.02 3.85 14.47
N GLU A 82 -5.30 3.43 15.70
CA GLU A 82 -5.97 4.27 16.70
C GLU A 82 -5.17 5.54 16.98
N ASN A 83 -5.82 6.71 16.84
CA ASN A 83 -5.22 8.04 16.95
C ASN A 83 -4.06 8.27 15.97
N GLY A 84 -4.13 7.67 14.79
CA GLY A 84 -3.07 7.73 13.78
C GLY A 84 -2.74 9.15 13.31
N ALA A 85 -3.72 10.05 13.35
CA ALA A 85 -3.52 11.47 13.03
C ALA A 85 -2.59 12.20 14.01
N GLU A 86 -2.50 11.74 15.26
CA GLU A 86 -1.68 12.34 16.32
C GLU A 86 -0.29 11.69 16.44
N ILE A 87 -0.04 10.63 15.67
CA ILE A 87 1.20 9.86 15.71
C ILE A 87 2.04 10.24 14.49
N PRO A 88 3.10 11.07 14.63
CA PRO A 88 3.98 11.38 13.53
C PRO A 88 4.84 10.17 13.15
N VAL A 89 5.16 10.09 11.86
CA VAL A 89 6.12 9.12 11.33
C VAL A 89 7.53 9.66 11.56
N ASN A 90 8.38 8.83 12.18
CA ASN A 90 9.75 9.12 12.54
C ASN A 90 10.63 7.86 12.38
N GLN A 91 11.92 7.98 12.70
CA GLN A 91 12.88 6.89 12.52
C GLN A 91 12.51 5.59 13.26
N ARG A 92 11.78 5.68 14.38
CA ARG A 92 11.45 4.51 15.21
C ARG A 92 10.27 3.72 14.65
N ASN A 93 9.39 4.37 13.89
CA ASN A 93 8.11 3.80 13.46
C ASN A 93 7.89 3.81 11.93
N LYS A 94 8.83 4.32 11.12
CA LYS A 94 8.72 4.31 9.65
C LYS A 94 8.49 2.93 9.04
N HIS A 95 9.09 1.88 9.60
CA HIS A 95 8.88 0.51 9.16
C HIS A 95 7.46 0.02 9.44
N GLU A 96 6.90 0.42 10.58
CA GLU A 96 5.52 0.14 10.93
C GLU A 96 4.59 0.87 9.95
N PHE A 97 4.84 2.15 9.64
CA PHE A 97 4.03 2.91 8.68
C PHE A 97 3.90 2.22 7.31
N VAL A 98 4.97 1.57 6.84
CA VAL A 98 4.95 0.84 5.55
C VAL A 98 4.28 -0.55 5.65
N GLN A 99 4.20 -1.12 6.86
CA GLN A 99 3.66 -2.48 7.08
C GLN A 99 2.18 -2.51 7.51
N VAL A 100 1.63 -1.39 7.99
CA VAL A 100 0.24 -1.30 8.48
C VAL A 100 -0.78 -1.46 7.36
#